data_AF-A0A1G0HGS3-F1
#
_entry.id   AF-A0A1G0HGS3-F1
#
_cell.length_a   1.000
_cell.length_b   1.000
_cell.length_c   1.000
_cell.angle_alpha   90.00
_cell.angle_beta   90.00
_cell.angle_gamma   90.00
#
_symmetry.space_group_name_H-M   'P 1'
#
loop_
_entity.id
_entity.type
_entity.pdbx_description
1 polymer ?
#
loop_
_entity_poly.entity_id
_entity_poly.type
_entity_poly.pdbx_seq_one_letter_code
_entity_poly.pdbx_strand_id
1 'polypeptide(L)'
;SATQITATTPAHAAGAVDVAVTTAGGTATSSGGYTYVSTTTISANTADLLFTFNGNGTARSTLTITNDGSIAANAIAPSSLPAGITLATNNCSSGLAAAASCTMIFTTTATPDSAQTLSILADNTNTLSIPIAPLSLTVYSTPNSPSPSNASLMLVGSCTVPELLLVTNNAASAVTNITVDASALTGVTASASNCPASLAQNQICFISLTAGTATTGSGNLLLGWGGTTALGSVVVGNEASGVSLPLVGDDLTPSGSANFVFATNTSCNLVKAVASADQSTSIPWTTTGSNTTGATDTTNGGQGNTVKIVQYEDGISASRNAYAAGLCIALTENSYTNWYLPSGDSSELNQMYTNRSDISMASSGIYWSSTEFSSNGAWDQFFDDGNQNQDGKSDNFRVRCSRALTY
;
A
#
# COMPACT_ATOMS: atom_id res chain seq x y z
N SER A 1 26.88 30.02 34.68
CA SER A 1 27.32 31.14 35.54
C SER A 1 28.24 30.60 36.63
N ALA A 2 29.16 31.40 37.18
CA ALA A 2 30.01 31.03 38.33
C ALA A 2 29.24 30.74 39.63
N THR A 3 27.91 30.97 39.65
CA THR A 3 27.00 30.71 40.77
C THR A 3 26.02 29.57 40.51
N GLN A 4 26.26 28.73 39.48
CA GLN A 4 25.33 27.68 39.08
C GLN A 4 26.07 26.33 39.01
N ILE A 5 25.44 25.29 39.54
CA ILE A 5 25.89 23.90 39.44
C ILE A 5 24.78 23.08 38.77
N THR A 6 25.15 22.14 37.91
CA THR A 6 24.23 21.20 37.25
C THR A 6 24.51 19.81 37.77
N ALA A 7 23.45 19.11 38.19
CA ALA A 7 23.52 17.72 38.64
C ALA A 7 22.42 16.90 37.95
N THR A 8 22.69 15.63 37.69
CA THR A 8 21.70 14.68 37.17
C THR A 8 21.20 13.84 38.33
N THR A 9 19.90 13.85 38.57
CA THR A 9 19.28 13.09 39.65
C THR A 9 19.23 11.59 39.31
N PRO A 10 19.68 10.69 40.21
CA PRO A 10 19.53 9.25 40.02
C PRO A 10 18.07 8.81 40.18
N ALA A 11 17.74 7.58 39.77
CA ALA A 11 16.41 7.02 39.99
C ALA A 11 16.10 6.91 41.50
N HIS A 12 14.90 7.31 41.90
CA HIS A 12 14.44 7.31 43.29
C HIS A 12 12.92 7.14 43.34
N ALA A 13 12.40 6.68 44.48
CA ALA A 13 10.95 6.62 44.70
C ALA A 13 10.34 8.03 44.79
N ALA A 14 9.05 8.19 44.49
CA ALA A 14 8.38 9.48 44.61
C ALA A 14 8.43 10.02 46.05
N GLY A 15 8.65 11.33 46.19
CA GLY A 15 8.77 11.99 47.50
C GLY A 15 9.82 13.10 47.54
N ALA A 16 9.72 13.94 48.57
CA ALA A 16 10.69 15.00 48.83
C ALA A 16 12.02 14.40 49.34
N VAL A 17 13.13 14.93 48.83
CA VAL A 17 14.48 14.59 49.26
C VAL A 17 15.29 15.85 49.53
N ASP A 18 16.26 15.73 50.42
CA ASP A 18 17.20 16.80 50.74
C ASP A 18 18.25 16.92 49.63
N VAL A 19 18.60 18.16 49.27
CA VAL A 19 19.68 18.45 48.32
C VAL A 19 20.87 18.98 49.10
N ALA A 20 21.95 18.20 49.15
CA ALA A 20 23.19 18.60 49.81
C ALA A 20 24.27 18.95 48.77
N VAL A 21 24.99 20.05 49.02
CA VAL A 21 26.15 20.47 48.25
C VAL A 21 27.36 20.54 49.18
N THR A 22 28.37 19.73 48.88
CA THR A 22 29.62 19.67 49.64
C THR A 22 30.74 20.39 48.89
N THR A 23 31.42 21.31 49.59
CA THR A 23 32.62 21.99 49.12
C THR A 23 33.76 21.76 50.10
N ALA A 24 34.98 22.23 49.79
CA ALA A 24 36.11 22.18 50.73
C ALA A 24 35.82 22.92 52.06
N GLY A 25 34.87 23.86 52.07
CA GLY A 25 34.46 24.62 53.26
C GLY A 25 33.33 23.97 54.08
N GLY A 26 32.81 22.81 53.67
CA GLY A 26 31.71 22.11 54.34
C GLY A 26 30.50 21.81 53.44
N THR A 27 29.42 21.31 54.05
CA THR A 27 28.18 20.90 53.36
C THR A 27 27.03 21.82 53.73
N ALA A 28 26.34 22.36 52.72
CA ALA A 28 25.06 23.02 52.88
C ALA A 28 23.95 22.08 52.39
N THR A 29 22.85 21.96 53.15
CA THR A 29 21.71 21.10 52.81
C THR A 29 20.45 21.95 52.69
N SER A 30 19.73 21.77 51.58
CA SER A 30 18.38 22.28 51.38
C SER A 30 17.40 21.14 51.67
N SER A 31 16.73 21.18 52.81
CA SER A 31 15.78 20.13 53.19
C SER A 31 14.55 20.16 52.30
N GLY A 32 14.16 19.01 51.76
CA GLY A 32 13.10 18.90 50.75
C GLY A 32 13.40 19.71 49.48
N GLY A 33 14.68 20.01 49.22
CA GLY A 33 15.11 20.85 48.10
C GLY A 33 14.81 20.28 46.71
N TYR A 34 14.44 18.99 46.62
CA TYR A 34 14.02 18.33 45.39
C TYR A 34 12.87 17.35 45.68
N THR A 35 11.94 17.18 44.74
CA THR A 35 10.83 16.21 44.88
C THR A 35 10.79 15.29 43.67
N TYR A 36 10.91 13.98 43.91
CA TYR A 36 10.68 12.96 42.89
C TYR A 36 9.18 12.77 42.67
N VAL A 37 8.77 12.71 41.41
CA VAL A 37 7.37 12.46 41.02
C VAL A 37 7.21 11.02 40.53
N SER A 38 6.05 10.41 40.82
CA SER A 38 5.70 9.11 40.25
C SER A 38 5.49 9.24 38.74
N THR A 39 6.01 8.31 37.96
CA THR A 39 5.86 8.30 36.50
C THR A 39 4.75 7.38 36.03
N THR A 40 4.20 7.67 34.85
CA THR A 40 3.27 6.81 34.12
C THR A 40 3.72 6.67 32.67
N THR A 41 3.10 5.79 31.90
CA THR A 41 3.40 5.63 30.48
C THR A 41 2.21 6.03 29.63
N ILE A 42 2.48 6.74 28.55
CA ILE A 42 1.49 7.07 27.52
C ILE A 42 1.87 6.39 26.21
N SER A 43 0.85 5.98 25.47
CA SER A 43 0.96 5.46 24.12
C SER A 43 -0.02 6.16 23.18
N ALA A 44 0.25 6.03 21.89
CA ALA A 44 -0.68 6.38 20.83
C ALA A 44 -0.50 5.40 19.66
N ASN A 45 -1.53 5.23 18.85
CA ASN A 45 -1.40 4.50 17.61
C ASN A 45 -0.67 5.38 16.58
N THR A 46 0.49 4.93 16.12
CA THR A 46 1.30 5.69 15.14
C THR A 46 0.64 5.82 13.77
N ALA A 47 -0.41 5.05 13.48
CA ALA A 47 -1.23 5.18 12.27
C ALA A 47 -2.25 6.34 12.34
N ASP A 48 -2.49 6.91 13.53
CA ASP A 48 -3.51 7.96 13.73
C ASP A 48 -3.08 9.33 13.17
N LEU A 49 -1.78 9.56 12.94
CA LEU A 49 -1.23 10.80 12.38
C LEU A 49 -1.18 10.81 10.84
N LEU A 50 -2.23 10.31 10.20
CA LEU A 50 -2.48 10.51 8.78
C LEU A 50 -3.21 11.85 8.60
N PHE A 51 -2.60 12.79 7.87
CA PHE A 51 -3.20 14.09 7.58
C PHE A 51 -4.19 13.96 6.41
N THR A 52 -5.49 14.07 6.70
CA THR A 52 -6.54 14.05 5.67
C THR A 52 -6.91 15.48 5.28
N PHE A 53 -6.73 15.85 4.01
CA PHE A 53 -7.08 17.18 3.47
C PHE A 53 -8.58 17.26 3.18
N ASN A 54 -9.27 18.20 3.83
CA ASN A 54 -10.70 18.42 3.64
C ASN A 54 -10.95 19.48 2.56
N GLY A 55 -10.57 19.22 1.30
CA GLY A 55 -10.96 20.04 0.12
C GLY A 55 -10.66 21.56 0.12
N ASN A 56 -10.10 22.12 1.19
CA ASN A 56 -9.86 23.55 1.44
C ASN A 56 -8.36 23.83 1.72
N GLY A 57 -7.47 22.98 1.21
CA GLY A 57 -6.01 23.16 1.37
C GLY A 57 -5.47 23.04 2.80
N THR A 58 -6.30 22.71 3.79
CA THR A 58 -5.88 22.41 5.17
C THR A 58 -6.19 20.95 5.49
N ALA A 59 -5.17 20.17 5.85
CA ALA A 59 -5.36 18.83 6.38
C ALA A 59 -5.56 18.84 7.87
N ARG A 60 -6.32 17.86 8.34
CA ARG A 60 -6.55 17.62 9.76
C ARG A 60 -6.22 16.18 10.09
N SER A 61 -5.58 15.96 11.22
CA SER A 61 -5.31 14.65 11.77
C SER A 61 -5.66 14.63 13.25
N THR A 62 -6.16 13.51 13.75
CA THR A 62 -6.55 13.35 15.15
C THR A 62 -5.71 12.26 15.77
N LEU A 63 -4.84 12.63 16.70
CA LEU A 63 -4.03 11.70 17.47
C LEU A 63 -4.76 11.32 18.75
N THR A 64 -4.99 10.04 18.99
CA THR A 64 -5.52 9.55 20.27
C THR A 64 -4.38 9.13 21.18
N ILE A 65 -4.32 9.69 22.38
CA ILE A 65 -3.32 9.34 23.40
C ILE A 65 -4.03 8.61 24.53
N THR A 66 -3.45 7.49 24.95
CA THR A 66 -3.94 6.69 26.06
C THR A 66 -2.92 6.69 27.19
N ASN A 67 -3.40 6.86 28.42
CA ASN A 67 -2.59 6.66 29.62
C ASN A 67 -2.65 5.18 30.02
N ASP A 68 -1.56 4.46 29.77
CA ASP A 68 -1.45 3.03 30.01
C ASP A 68 -1.07 2.69 31.46
N GLY A 69 -0.68 3.70 32.25
CA GLY A 69 -0.29 3.48 33.63
C GLY A 69 -1.41 3.70 34.64
N SER A 70 -1.04 3.51 35.91
CA SER A 70 -1.97 3.44 37.04
C SER A 70 -2.20 4.76 37.78
N ILE A 71 -1.60 5.86 37.30
CA ILE A 71 -1.74 7.22 37.86
C ILE A 71 -2.01 8.23 36.74
N ALA A 72 -2.49 9.43 37.06
CA ALA A 72 -2.78 10.44 36.05
C ALA A 72 -1.52 10.95 35.33
N ALA A 73 -1.61 11.13 34.01
CA ALA A 73 -0.59 11.78 33.17
C ALA A 73 -0.88 13.29 33.08
N ASN A 74 0.08 14.14 33.45
CA ASN A 74 -0.15 15.58 33.57
C ASN A 74 0.50 16.39 32.45
N ALA A 75 -0.19 17.44 32.00
CA ALA A 75 0.33 18.43 31.04
C ALA A 75 0.80 17.83 29.70
N ILE A 76 0.02 16.90 29.12
CA ILE A 76 0.36 16.26 27.84
C ILE A 76 0.31 17.30 26.72
N ALA A 77 1.47 17.58 26.11
CA ALA A 77 1.61 18.54 25.02
C ALA A 77 2.77 18.17 24.07
N PRO A 78 2.75 18.67 22.82
CA PRO A 78 3.92 18.59 21.95
C PRO A 78 5.12 19.33 22.55
N SER A 79 6.29 18.69 22.62
CA SER A 79 7.53 19.36 23.05
C SER A 79 8.07 20.30 21.96
N SER A 80 7.78 19.97 20.71
CA SER A 80 8.03 20.80 19.52
C SER A 80 7.07 20.39 18.41
N LEU A 81 6.71 21.35 17.55
CA LEU A 81 5.93 21.08 16.35
C LEU A 81 6.86 21.00 15.13
N PRO A 82 6.72 19.96 14.29
CA PRO A 82 7.41 19.89 13.00
C PRO A 82 7.04 21.05 12.07
N ALA A 83 7.90 21.34 11.08
CA ALA A 83 7.66 22.45 10.15
C ALA A 83 6.36 22.22 9.36
N GLY A 84 5.52 23.26 9.30
CA GLY A 84 4.22 23.22 8.61
C GLY A 84 3.08 22.59 9.40
N ILE A 85 3.36 21.89 10.50
CA ILE A 85 2.32 21.31 11.37
C ILE A 85 1.94 22.29 12.47
N THR A 86 0.63 22.46 12.67
CA THR A 86 0.03 23.33 13.68
C THR A 86 -0.86 22.50 14.61
N LEU A 87 -0.88 22.80 15.90
CA LEU A 87 -1.80 22.19 16.85
C LEU A 87 -3.10 22.99 16.86
N ALA A 88 -4.20 22.39 16.39
CA ALA A 88 -5.50 23.03 16.32
C ALA A 88 -6.27 22.92 17.64
N THR A 89 -6.28 21.74 18.26
CA THR A 89 -6.90 21.52 19.58
C THR A 89 -6.13 20.47 20.38
N ASN A 90 -6.12 20.61 21.71
CA ASN A 90 -5.53 19.63 22.62
C ASN A 90 -6.43 19.47 23.85
N ASN A 91 -7.17 18.37 23.93
CA ASN A 91 -7.99 18.04 25.11
C ASN A 91 -7.25 17.15 26.13
N CYS A 92 -5.96 16.86 25.90
CA CYS A 92 -5.08 16.09 26.79
C CYS A 92 -4.41 16.95 27.87
N SER A 93 -4.71 18.24 27.93
CA SER A 93 -4.00 19.23 28.75
C SER A 93 -4.42 19.21 30.23
N SER A 94 -5.62 18.73 30.55
CA SER A 94 -6.04 18.41 31.93
C SER A 94 -5.61 16.99 32.28
N GLY A 95 -5.04 16.77 33.47
CA GLY A 95 -4.49 15.48 33.90
C GLY A 95 -5.32 14.26 33.45
N LEU A 96 -4.77 13.47 32.55
CA LEU A 96 -5.42 12.32 31.93
C LEU A 96 -5.45 11.16 32.93
N ALA A 97 -6.64 10.76 33.37
CA ALA A 97 -6.80 9.68 34.34
C ALA A 97 -6.20 8.35 33.85
N ALA A 98 -5.92 7.44 34.78
CA ALA A 98 -5.43 6.09 34.47
C ALA A 98 -6.41 5.36 33.54
N ALA A 99 -5.89 4.69 32.50
CA ALA A 99 -6.66 4.01 31.46
C ALA A 99 -7.64 4.89 30.65
N ALA A 100 -7.57 6.21 30.79
CA ALA A 100 -8.34 7.13 29.97
C ALA A 100 -7.59 7.51 28.69
N SER A 101 -8.36 7.93 27.68
CA SER A 101 -7.82 8.45 26.42
C SER A 101 -8.27 9.88 26.19
N CYS A 102 -7.43 10.63 25.48
CA CYS A 102 -7.69 11.99 25.03
C CYS A 102 -7.26 12.12 23.56
N THR A 103 -7.59 13.24 22.94
CA THR A 103 -7.25 13.54 21.55
C THR A 103 -6.59 14.91 21.35
N MET A 104 -5.60 14.92 20.47
CA MET A 104 -5.03 16.14 19.90
C MET A 104 -5.40 16.21 18.43
N ILE A 105 -5.75 17.41 17.96
CA ILE A 105 -6.01 17.66 16.54
C ILE A 105 -4.89 18.53 16.00
N PHE A 106 -4.22 18.03 14.97
CA PHE A 106 -3.20 18.74 14.22
C PHE A 106 -3.72 19.17 12.87
N THR A 107 -3.26 20.31 12.40
CA THR A 107 -3.54 20.83 11.06
C THR A 107 -2.27 21.16 10.30
N THR A 108 -2.32 21.04 8.97
CA THR A 108 -1.25 21.55 8.11
C THR A 108 -1.83 22.15 6.83
N THR A 109 -1.21 23.21 6.33
CA THR A 109 -1.54 23.83 5.03
C THR A 109 -0.59 23.40 3.91
N ALA A 110 0.45 22.64 4.24
CA ALA A 110 1.43 22.10 3.31
C ALA A 110 1.78 20.65 3.67
N THR A 111 1.97 19.80 2.66
CA THR A 111 2.33 18.40 2.89
C THR A 111 3.80 18.30 3.30
N PRO A 112 4.15 17.55 4.36
CA PRO A 112 5.54 17.27 4.70
C PRO A 112 6.28 16.67 3.50
N ASP A 113 7.34 17.33 3.05
CA ASP A 113 8.19 16.91 1.91
C ASP A 113 9.30 15.92 2.33
N SER A 114 9.43 15.68 3.63
CA SER A 114 10.47 14.89 4.26
C SER A 114 9.94 14.22 5.53
N ALA A 115 10.59 13.11 5.94
CA ALA A 115 10.25 12.43 7.18
C ALA A 115 10.52 13.35 8.37
N GLN A 116 9.50 13.57 9.20
CA GLN A 116 9.58 14.38 10.42
C GLN A 116 9.19 13.54 11.63
N THR A 117 9.44 14.04 12.84
CA THR A 117 9.04 13.35 14.08
C THR A 117 8.29 14.34 14.97
N LEU A 118 7.08 13.98 15.37
CA LEU A 118 6.33 14.69 16.40
C LEU A 118 6.68 14.09 17.76
N SER A 119 7.17 14.92 18.66
CA SER A 119 7.47 14.50 20.03
C SER A 119 6.40 15.03 20.98
N ILE A 120 5.72 14.13 21.68
CA ILE A 120 4.75 14.44 22.74
C ILE A 120 5.40 14.12 24.09
N LEU A 121 5.26 15.04 25.04
CA LEU A 121 5.74 14.90 26.41
C LEU A 121 4.64 15.26 27.41
N ALA A 122 4.69 14.64 28.58
CA ALA A 122 4.00 15.08 29.78
C ALA A 122 5.00 15.14 30.96
N ASP A 123 4.66 15.90 32.00
CA ASP A 123 5.58 16.21 33.11
C ASP A 123 6.06 14.97 33.88
N ASN A 124 5.28 13.88 33.82
CA ASN A 124 5.56 12.63 34.52
C ASN A 124 5.48 11.38 33.62
N THR A 125 5.73 11.51 32.31
CA THR A 125 5.62 10.39 31.36
C THR A 125 6.90 10.12 30.57
N ASN A 126 6.90 9.03 29.82
CA ASN A 126 7.84 8.85 28.70
C ASN A 126 7.63 9.94 27.63
N THR A 127 8.69 10.21 26.85
CA THR A 127 8.57 10.92 25.57
C THR A 127 7.98 9.96 24.53
N LEU A 128 6.90 10.38 23.88
CA LEU A 128 6.30 9.65 22.77
C LEU A 128 6.77 10.28 21.46
N SER A 129 7.58 9.55 20.69
CA SER A 129 8.07 9.97 19.37
C SER A 129 7.22 9.33 18.29
N ILE A 130 6.45 10.13 17.56
CA ILE A 130 5.57 9.66 16.49
C ILE A 130 6.17 10.06 15.14
N PRO A 131 6.55 9.09 14.29
CA PRO A 131 7.05 9.40 12.97
C PRO A 131 5.94 9.98 12.09
N ILE A 132 6.22 11.09 11.42
CA ILE A 132 5.40 11.65 10.35
C ILE A 132 6.08 11.29 9.03
N ALA A 133 5.47 10.38 8.27
CA ALA A 133 5.97 10.04 6.94
C ALA A 133 5.68 11.17 5.93
N PRO A 134 6.56 11.40 4.94
CA PRO A 134 6.21 12.23 3.79
C PRO A 134 5.06 11.60 3.00
N LEU A 135 4.40 12.39 2.15
CA LEU A 135 3.47 11.85 1.15
C LEU A 135 4.16 10.70 0.39
N SER A 136 3.48 9.56 0.26
CA SER A 136 3.94 8.43 -0.54
C SER A 136 2.99 8.19 -1.72
N LEU A 137 3.56 8.19 -2.92
CA LEU A 137 2.99 7.51 -4.07
C LEU A 137 3.39 6.04 -3.93
N THR A 138 2.43 5.13 -3.73
CA THR A 138 2.74 3.70 -3.77
C THR A 138 2.80 3.30 -5.24
N VAL A 139 4.03 3.24 -5.77
CA VAL A 139 4.30 2.52 -7.01
C VAL A 139 4.22 1.04 -6.64
N TYR A 140 3.27 0.30 -7.21
CA TYR A 140 3.37 -1.15 -7.19
C TYR A 140 4.07 -1.57 -8.47
N SER A 141 5.15 -2.30 -8.30
CA SER A 141 5.76 -3.11 -9.33
C SER A 141 5.86 -4.53 -8.76
N THR A 142 5.80 -5.55 -9.61
CA THR A 142 5.76 -6.93 -9.12
C THR A 142 7.07 -7.29 -8.42
N PRO A 143 7.10 -7.61 -7.11
CA PRO A 143 8.32 -8.01 -6.43
C PRO A 143 8.36 -9.54 -6.25
N ASN A 144 9.48 -10.16 -6.61
CA ASN A 144 9.86 -11.49 -6.13
C ASN A 144 10.90 -11.39 -4.99
N SER A 145 10.38 -11.29 -3.74
CA SER A 145 10.89 -11.84 -2.45
C SER A 145 12.22 -11.33 -1.83
N PRO A 146 12.53 -11.63 -0.55
CA PRO A 146 11.99 -11.01 0.65
C PRO A 146 12.99 -10.03 1.31
N SER A 147 12.53 -8.81 1.55
CA SER A 147 13.10 -7.72 2.37
C SER A 147 14.14 -6.78 1.72
N PRO A 148 14.08 -5.44 1.93
CA PRO A 148 12.92 -4.59 2.24
C PRO A 148 12.70 -3.47 1.19
N SER A 149 11.42 -3.11 1.03
CA SER A 149 10.93 -1.74 0.82
C SER A 149 11.48 -0.89 -0.35
N ASN A 150 11.47 -1.40 -1.59
CA ASN A 150 11.34 -0.56 -2.79
C ASN A 150 10.67 -1.40 -3.89
N ALA A 151 9.54 -0.94 -4.41
CA ALA A 151 8.87 -1.55 -5.56
C ALA A 151 9.84 -1.61 -6.74
N SER A 152 10.41 -2.78 -7.01
CA SER A 152 11.27 -3.05 -8.18
C SER A 152 10.43 -3.73 -9.27
N LEU A 153 10.36 -3.15 -10.46
CA LEU A 153 9.67 -3.71 -11.64
C LEU A 153 10.64 -4.60 -12.41
N MET A 154 10.24 -5.83 -12.73
CA MET A 154 11.12 -6.84 -13.33
C MET A 154 10.72 -7.18 -14.76
N LEU A 155 11.39 -6.53 -15.71
CA LEU A 155 11.19 -6.76 -17.13
C LEU A 155 12.18 -7.81 -17.66
N VAL A 156 11.70 -8.84 -18.38
CA VAL A 156 12.56 -9.85 -19.02
C VAL A 156 12.96 -9.42 -20.43
N GLY A 157 14.26 -9.37 -20.68
CA GLY A 157 14.82 -9.10 -22.01
C GLY A 157 14.28 -10.09 -23.06
N SER A 158 13.88 -9.57 -24.23
CA SER A 158 13.23 -10.28 -25.34
C SER A 158 11.76 -10.68 -25.17
N CYS A 159 11.14 -10.42 -24.01
CA CYS A 159 9.71 -10.58 -23.86
C CYS A 159 8.95 -9.37 -24.43
N THR A 160 8.05 -9.62 -25.37
CA THR A 160 7.20 -8.56 -25.95
C THR A 160 5.95 -8.28 -25.11
N VAL A 161 5.74 -9.03 -24.02
CA VAL A 161 4.63 -8.82 -23.09
C VAL A 161 4.93 -7.57 -22.25
N PRO A 162 4.10 -6.52 -22.31
CA PRO A 162 4.29 -5.34 -21.48
C PRO A 162 3.96 -5.66 -20.02
N GLU A 163 4.79 -5.14 -19.10
CA GLU A 163 4.50 -5.12 -17.67
C GLU A 163 3.82 -3.81 -17.30
N LEU A 164 2.82 -3.87 -16.43
CA LEU A 164 2.03 -2.73 -16.04
C LEU A 164 2.49 -2.17 -14.70
N LEU A 165 3.03 -0.94 -14.73
CA LEU A 165 3.32 -0.17 -13.54
C LEU A 165 2.03 0.48 -13.03
N LEU A 166 1.57 0.10 -11.83
CA LEU A 166 0.39 0.70 -11.21
C LEU A 166 0.75 2.03 -10.54
N VAL A 167 0.04 3.08 -10.95
CA VAL A 167 0.08 4.42 -10.36
C VAL A 167 -1.25 4.66 -9.68
N THR A 168 -1.28 4.75 -8.36
CA THR A 168 -2.47 5.16 -7.61
C THR A 168 -2.30 6.60 -7.15
N ASN A 169 -3.28 7.45 -7.45
CA ASN A 169 -3.28 8.78 -6.85
C ASN A 169 -3.81 8.72 -5.41
N ASN A 170 -2.91 8.59 -4.45
CA ASN A 170 -3.26 8.69 -3.03
C ASN A 170 -3.37 10.15 -2.53
N ALA A 171 -3.10 11.14 -3.39
CA ALA A 171 -3.20 12.53 -3.03
C ALA A 171 -4.66 12.98 -2.95
N ALA A 172 -4.93 13.93 -2.06
CA ALA A 172 -6.26 14.49 -1.86
C ALA A 172 -6.75 15.37 -3.03
N SER A 173 -5.87 15.69 -3.97
CA SER A 173 -6.16 16.47 -5.16
C SER A 173 -5.84 15.65 -6.40
N ALA A 174 -6.49 15.98 -7.51
CA ALA A 174 -6.17 15.35 -8.78
C ALA A 174 -4.73 15.67 -9.21
N VAL A 175 -4.00 14.65 -9.66
CA VAL A 175 -2.63 14.77 -10.15
C VAL A 175 -2.68 14.92 -11.67
N THR A 176 -2.02 15.96 -12.20
CA THR A 176 -2.03 16.27 -13.63
C THR A 176 -0.65 16.12 -14.27
N ASN A 177 -0.64 15.92 -15.58
CA ASN A 177 0.59 15.78 -16.38
C ASN A 177 1.51 14.65 -15.90
N ILE A 178 0.93 13.47 -15.63
CA ILE A 178 1.71 12.28 -15.26
C ILE A 178 2.61 11.90 -16.45
N THR A 179 3.92 12.01 -16.27
CA THR A 179 4.93 11.64 -17.26
C THR A 179 5.83 10.56 -16.72
N VAL A 180 6.43 9.81 -17.66
CA VAL A 180 7.34 8.72 -17.37
C VAL A 180 8.61 8.98 -18.13
N ASP A 181 9.72 9.06 -17.40
CA ASP A 181 11.04 9.14 -17.98
C ASP A 181 11.80 7.84 -17.67
N ALA A 182 11.87 7.01 -18.70
CA ALA A 182 12.64 5.77 -18.74
C ALA A 182 13.98 5.95 -19.46
N SER A 183 14.44 7.18 -19.72
CA SER A 183 15.69 7.43 -20.47
C SER A 183 16.93 6.85 -19.80
N ALA A 184 16.88 6.66 -18.48
CA ALA A 184 17.92 5.98 -17.71
C ALA A 184 17.93 4.45 -17.88
N LEU A 185 16.90 3.86 -18.50
CA LEU A 185 16.73 2.43 -18.72
C LEU A 185 17.06 2.08 -20.18
N THR A 186 18.32 1.72 -20.46
CA THR A 186 18.75 1.35 -21.80
C THR A 186 17.96 0.12 -22.29
N GLY A 187 17.25 0.25 -23.41
CA GLY A 187 16.51 -0.84 -24.03
C GLY A 187 15.14 -1.14 -23.40
N VAL A 188 14.66 -0.34 -22.45
CA VAL A 188 13.25 -0.38 -22.00
C VAL A 188 12.48 0.70 -22.73
N THR A 189 11.31 0.35 -23.27
CA THR A 189 10.40 1.33 -23.89
C THR A 189 9.16 1.46 -23.03
N ALA A 190 8.79 2.70 -22.65
CA ALA A 190 7.44 2.99 -22.19
C ALA A 190 6.51 2.87 -23.38
N SER A 191 5.83 1.73 -23.49
CA SER A 191 5.07 1.34 -24.68
C SER A 191 3.71 2.02 -24.76
N ALA A 192 3.11 2.36 -23.62
CA ALA A 192 1.88 3.13 -23.52
C ALA A 192 1.65 3.64 -22.09
N SER A 193 0.83 4.68 -21.93
CA SER A 193 0.26 5.08 -20.64
C SER A 193 -1.24 5.28 -20.82
N ASN A 194 -2.04 4.78 -19.86
CA ASN A 194 -3.47 5.09 -19.79
C ASN A 194 -3.76 6.17 -18.74
N CYS A 195 -2.73 6.84 -18.21
CA CYS A 195 -2.91 7.90 -17.24
C CYS A 195 -3.69 9.07 -17.86
N PRO A 196 -4.85 9.44 -17.28
CA PRO A 196 -5.62 10.57 -17.76
C PRO A 196 -4.85 11.87 -17.55
N ALA A 197 -5.24 12.94 -18.26
CA ALA A 197 -4.68 14.27 -18.07
C ALA A 197 -4.80 14.78 -16.62
N SER A 198 -5.78 14.25 -15.89
CA SER A 198 -6.04 14.51 -14.47
C SER A 198 -6.48 13.20 -13.82
N LEU A 199 -5.62 12.63 -12.97
CA LEU A 199 -5.93 11.43 -12.19
C LEU A 199 -6.52 11.86 -10.84
N ALA A 200 -7.81 11.66 -10.62
CA ALA A 200 -8.48 12.10 -9.39
C ALA A 200 -8.03 11.27 -8.16
N GLN A 201 -8.36 11.74 -6.96
CA GLN A 201 -8.03 11.04 -5.72
C GLN A 201 -8.54 9.60 -5.74
N ASN A 202 -7.71 8.67 -5.25
CA ASN A 202 -7.92 7.22 -5.17
C ASN A 202 -8.14 6.53 -6.51
N GLN A 203 -8.04 7.25 -7.63
CA GLN A 203 -8.05 6.66 -8.96
C GLN A 203 -6.70 6.03 -9.25
N ILE A 204 -6.73 5.03 -10.13
CA ILE A 204 -5.53 4.38 -10.60
C ILE A 204 -5.30 4.62 -12.08
N CYS A 205 -4.05 4.63 -12.50
CA CYS A 205 -3.63 4.48 -13.88
C CYS A 205 -2.39 3.61 -13.96
N PHE A 206 -1.99 3.31 -15.19
CA PHE A 206 -0.91 2.41 -15.49
C PHE A 206 -0.05 2.91 -16.62
N ILE A 207 1.21 2.51 -16.53
CA ILE A 207 2.20 2.70 -17.56
C ILE A 207 2.68 1.32 -17.99
N SER A 208 2.55 1.03 -19.27
CA SER A 208 3.08 -0.18 -19.87
C SER A 208 4.55 0.01 -20.18
N LEU A 209 5.37 -0.93 -19.71
CA LEU A 209 6.81 -0.96 -19.94
C LEU A 209 7.15 -2.27 -20.63
N THR A 210 8.00 -2.22 -21.65
CA THR A 210 8.44 -3.41 -22.40
C THR A 210 9.96 -3.40 -22.51
N ALA A 211 10.60 -4.50 -22.12
CA ALA A 211 12.03 -4.68 -22.33
C ALA A 211 12.33 -5.09 -23.77
N GLY A 212 13.37 -4.50 -24.34
CA GLY A 212 13.96 -4.89 -25.61
C GLY A 212 14.79 -6.18 -25.49
N THR A 213 15.34 -6.62 -26.62
CA THR A 213 15.98 -7.94 -26.79
C THR A 213 17.29 -8.16 -26.03
N ALA A 214 17.86 -7.14 -25.37
CA ALA A 214 19.18 -7.24 -24.72
C ALA A 214 19.32 -6.28 -23.52
N THR A 215 18.48 -6.42 -22.49
CA THR A 215 18.57 -5.56 -21.30
C THR A 215 18.97 -6.35 -20.06
N THR A 216 20.16 -6.03 -19.55
CA THR A 216 20.60 -6.31 -18.16
C THR A 216 20.98 -4.97 -17.53
N GLY A 217 20.32 -4.56 -16.45
CA GLY A 217 20.72 -3.37 -15.70
C GLY A 217 19.66 -2.88 -14.72
N SER A 218 20.07 -2.27 -13.61
CA SER A 218 19.19 -1.53 -12.71
C SER A 218 19.22 -0.04 -13.06
N GLY A 219 18.07 0.62 -13.07
CA GLY A 219 18.00 2.07 -13.24
C GLY A 219 16.80 2.68 -12.52
N ASN A 220 16.75 4.01 -12.48
CA ASN A 220 15.60 4.69 -11.88
C ASN A 220 14.60 5.03 -12.97
N LEU A 221 13.32 4.82 -12.67
CA LEU A 221 12.21 5.33 -13.46
C LEU A 221 11.72 6.60 -12.77
N LEU A 222 11.79 7.72 -13.47
CA LEU A 222 11.28 8.98 -12.95
C LEU A 222 9.81 9.12 -13.33
N LEU A 223 8.96 9.29 -12.32
CA LEU A 223 7.57 9.68 -12.51
C LEU A 223 7.47 11.19 -12.26
N GLY A 224 7.05 11.93 -13.28
CA GLY A 224 6.82 13.37 -13.19
C GLY A 224 5.34 13.71 -13.12
N TRP A 225 4.97 14.78 -12.43
CA TRP A 225 3.63 15.38 -12.49
C TRP A 225 3.67 16.85 -12.07
N GLY A 226 2.95 17.73 -12.78
CA GLY A 226 2.81 19.14 -12.40
C GLY A 226 4.12 19.91 -12.08
N GLY A 227 5.27 19.48 -12.61
CA GLY A 227 6.60 20.04 -12.31
C GLY A 227 7.32 19.44 -11.08
N THR A 228 6.70 18.46 -10.41
CA THR A 228 7.30 17.63 -9.36
C THR A 228 7.77 16.29 -9.94
N THR A 229 8.76 15.67 -9.32
CA THR A 229 9.24 14.33 -9.67
C THR A 229 9.27 13.44 -8.42
N ALA A 230 8.88 12.17 -8.59
CA ALA A 230 9.20 11.12 -7.63
C ALA A 230 10.03 10.02 -8.29
N LEU A 231 10.83 9.37 -7.46
CA LEU A 231 11.70 8.28 -7.83
C LEU A 231 10.94 6.96 -7.70
N GLY A 232 10.68 6.30 -8.84
CA GLY A 232 10.51 4.85 -8.88
C GLY A 232 11.87 4.21 -9.14
N SER A 233 12.15 3.07 -8.51
CA SER A 233 13.32 2.25 -8.87
C SER A 233 12.83 1.11 -9.77
N VAL A 234 13.49 0.89 -10.91
CA VAL A 234 13.15 -0.19 -11.85
C VAL A 234 14.37 -1.07 -12.05
N VAL A 235 14.22 -2.36 -11.77
CA VAL A 235 15.31 -3.32 -11.90
C VAL A 235 15.06 -4.16 -13.15
N VAL A 236 15.77 -3.87 -14.23
CA VAL A 236 15.67 -4.67 -15.46
C VAL A 236 16.63 -5.85 -15.35
N GLY A 237 16.11 -6.97 -14.85
CA GLY A 237 16.84 -8.22 -14.83
C GLY A 237 16.82 -8.90 -16.20
N ASN A 238 17.98 -9.34 -16.69
CA ASN A 238 17.99 -10.62 -17.42
C ASN A 238 18.20 -11.65 -16.33
N GLU A 239 17.33 -12.65 -16.24
CA GLU A 239 17.56 -13.71 -15.27
C GLU A 239 18.93 -14.33 -15.47
N ALA A 240 19.58 -14.59 -14.34
CA ALA A 240 20.83 -15.32 -14.29
C ALA A 240 20.62 -16.69 -14.94
N SER A 241 21.47 -17.06 -15.88
CA SER A 241 21.54 -18.43 -16.38
C SER A 241 21.56 -19.41 -15.18
N GLY A 242 20.48 -20.16 -14.96
CA GLY A 242 20.43 -21.22 -13.93
C GLY A 242 19.18 -21.32 -13.06
N VAL A 243 18.18 -20.42 -13.15
CA VAL A 243 16.93 -20.55 -12.39
C VAL A 243 15.97 -21.55 -13.05
N SER A 244 15.56 -22.58 -12.30
CA SER A 244 14.49 -23.49 -12.73
C SER A 244 13.15 -22.82 -12.51
N LEU A 245 12.38 -22.62 -13.58
CA LEU A 245 11.00 -22.15 -13.45
C LEU A 245 10.17 -23.19 -12.68
N PRO A 246 9.26 -22.76 -11.80
CA PRO A 246 8.28 -23.66 -11.20
C PRO A 246 7.39 -24.27 -12.28
N LEU A 247 6.87 -25.47 -12.01
CA LEU A 247 5.95 -26.20 -12.87
C LEU A 247 4.49 -25.85 -12.53
N VAL A 248 3.58 -26.12 -13.48
CA VAL A 248 2.14 -26.05 -13.21
C VAL A 248 1.79 -26.99 -12.05
N GLY A 249 1.01 -26.49 -11.10
CA GLY A 249 0.66 -27.20 -9.86
C GLY A 249 1.62 -26.94 -8.69
N ASP A 250 2.77 -26.30 -8.92
CA ASP A 250 3.68 -25.94 -7.82
C ASP A 250 3.03 -24.90 -6.91
N ASP A 251 3.13 -25.09 -5.60
CA ASP A 251 2.75 -24.10 -4.58
C ASP A 251 3.91 -23.11 -4.37
N LEU A 252 3.65 -21.84 -4.62
CA LEU A 252 4.64 -20.77 -4.47
C LEU A 252 4.80 -20.28 -3.02
N THR A 253 4.16 -20.88 -2.02
CA THR A 253 4.19 -20.40 -0.63
C THR A 253 5.14 -21.15 0.32
N PRO A 254 5.85 -20.43 1.21
CA PRO A 254 6.60 -21.05 2.30
C PRO A 254 5.75 -21.54 3.50
N SER A 255 4.45 -21.20 3.59
CA SER A 255 3.72 -21.23 4.89
C SER A 255 2.24 -21.68 4.86
N GLY A 256 1.78 -22.40 3.84
CA GLY A 256 0.55 -23.21 3.95
C GLY A 256 -0.78 -22.58 3.50
N SER A 257 -0.76 -21.42 2.82
CA SER A 257 -1.91 -20.91 2.06
C SER A 257 -1.59 -21.04 0.58
N ALA A 258 -2.02 -22.12 -0.05
CA ALA A 258 -1.48 -22.53 -1.34
C ALA A 258 -1.72 -21.53 -2.47
N ASN A 259 -0.66 -21.08 -3.14
CA ASN A 259 -0.71 -20.23 -4.33
C ASN A 259 -0.15 -21.01 -5.52
N PHE A 260 -1.03 -21.70 -6.24
CA PHE A 260 -0.60 -22.65 -7.26
C PHE A 260 -0.30 -21.99 -8.60
N VAL A 261 0.76 -22.47 -9.25
CA VAL A 261 1.09 -22.10 -10.63
C VAL A 261 0.09 -22.74 -11.59
N PHE A 262 -0.54 -21.95 -12.45
CA PHE A 262 -1.45 -22.45 -13.48
C PHE A 262 -0.91 -22.31 -14.90
N ALA A 263 0.15 -21.51 -15.10
CA ALA A 263 0.76 -21.33 -16.41
C ALA A 263 2.22 -20.89 -16.28
N THR A 264 3.03 -21.32 -17.25
CA THR A 264 4.41 -20.89 -17.43
C THR A 264 4.64 -20.54 -18.90
N ASN A 265 5.38 -19.46 -19.15
CA ASN A 265 5.87 -19.11 -20.48
C ASN A 265 7.38 -19.11 -20.42
N THR A 266 7.99 -20.17 -20.96
CA THR A 266 9.44 -20.38 -20.97
C THR A 266 10.19 -19.37 -21.85
N SER A 267 9.51 -18.74 -22.82
CA SER A 267 10.10 -17.71 -23.68
C SER A 267 10.19 -16.36 -22.99
N CYS A 268 9.35 -16.12 -21.98
CA CYS A 268 9.28 -14.87 -21.23
C CYS A 268 9.61 -15.02 -19.73
N ASN A 269 9.95 -16.24 -19.27
CA ASN A 269 10.05 -16.60 -17.85
C ASN A 269 8.86 -16.12 -17.00
N LEU A 270 7.68 -16.05 -17.62
CA LEU A 270 6.46 -15.58 -16.98
C LEU A 270 5.76 -16.76 -16.33
N VAL A 271 5.49 -16.65 -15.04
CA VAL A 271 4.73 -17.63 -14.26
C VAL A 271 3.45 -16.95 -13.81
N LYS A 272 2.32 -17.66 -13.91
CA LYS A 272 1.04 -17.16 -13.39
C LYS A 272 0.56 -18.03 -12.26
N ALA A 273 0.10 -17.38 -11.19
CA ALA A 273 -0.41 -18.03 -10.00
C ALA A 273 -1.88 -17.66 -9.77
N VAL A 274 -2.63 -18.60 -9.20
CA VAL A 274 -4.02 -18.40 -8.79
C VAL A 274 -4.07 -18.16 -7.28
N ALA A 275 -5.05 -17.37 -6.83
CA ALA A 275 -5.33 -17.21 -5.40
C ALA A 275 -5.68 -18.55 -4.75
N SER A 276 -5.55 -18.67 -3.43
CA SER A 276 -5.82 -19.91 -2.68
C SER A 276 -7.30 -20.23 -2.49
N ALA A 277 -8.20 -19.24 -2.63
CA ALA A 277 -9.65 -19.41 -2.52
C ALA A 277 -10.42 -18.49 -3.48
N ASP A 278 -11.69 -18.81 -3.76
CA ASP A 278 -12.60 -17.94 -4.54
C ASP A 278 -12.87 -16.68 -3.71
N GLN A 279 -12.62 -15.50 -4.27
CA GLN A 279 -12.88 -14.22 -3.61
C GLN A 279 -14.38 -13.93 -3.48
N SER A 280 -15.18 -14.50 -4.39
CA SER A 280 -16.63 -14.55 -4.26
C SER A 280 -17.19 -15.75 -5.02
N THR A 281 -18.33 -16.24 -4.56
CA THR A 281 -19.13 -17.25 -5.27
C THR A 281 -20.31 -16.65 -6.02
N SER A 282 -20.58 -15.34 -5.85
CA SER A 282 -21.73 -14.65 -6.39
C SER A 282 -21.46 -13.14 -6.39
N ILE A 283 -21.09 -12.57 -7.53
CA ILE A 283 -20.85 -11.13 -7.68
C ILE A 283 -21.06 -10.70 -9.15
N PRO A 284 -21.56 -9.47 -9.43
CA PRO A 284 -21.68 -9.01 -10.80
C PRO A 284 -20.34 -8.62 -11.39
N TRP A 285 -20.27 -8.56 -12.71
CA TRP A 285 -19.07 -8.15 -13.43
C TRP A 285 -18.76 -6.66 -13.18
N THR A 286 -19.81 -5.83 -13.17
CA THR A 286 -19.81 -4.39 -12.88
C THR A 286 -21.01 -4.00 -12.04
N THR A 287 -20.97 -2.86 -11.34
CA THR A 287 -22.08 -2.47 -10.45
C THR A 287 -23.32 -1.99 -11.20
N THR A 288 -23.16 -1.51 -12.43
CA THR A 288 -24.28 -0.99 -13.24
C THR A 288 -24.90 -2.03 -14.17
N GLY A 289 -24.19 -3.13 -14.48
CA GLY A 289 -24.62 -4.16 -15.42
C GLY A 289 -24.74 -3.71 -16.89
N SER A 290 -24.56 -2.42 -17.20
CA SER A 290 -24.57 -1.87 -18.56
C SER A 290 -23.57 -0.73 -18.66
N ASN A 291 -22.44 -0.98 -19.31
CA ASN A 291 -21.34 -0.04 -19.51
C ASN A 291 -20.36 -0.50 -20.58
N THR A 292 -19.54 0.42 -21.09
CA THR A 292 -18.40 0.10 -21.97
C THR A 292 -17.12 0.53 -21.27
N THR A 293 -16.37 -0.45 -20.77
CA THR A 293 -15.09 -0.26 -20.07
C THR A 293 -13.91 -0.26 -21.04
N GLY A 294 -14.05 -0.87 -22.22
CA GLY A 294 -12.96 -1.10 -23.17
C GLY A 294 -12.01 -2.22 -22.76
N ALA A 295 -12.40 -3.06 -21.79
CA ALA A 295 -11.64 -4.20 -21.28
C ALA A 295 -11.68 -5.41 -22.24
N THR A 296 -11.26 -5.23 -23.49
CA THR A 296 -11.50 -6.19 -24.59
C THR A 296 -10.30 -7.08 -24.95
N ASP A 297 -9.21 -7.08 -24.16
CA ASP A 297 -8.03 -7.90 -24.49
C ASP A 297 -8.29 -9.38 -24.13
N THR A 298 -8.14 -10.26 -25.12
CA THR A 298 -8.45 -11.69 -25.02
C THR A 298 -7.22 -12.57 -24.83
N THR A 299 -5.99 -12.03 -24.92
CA THR A 299 -4.79 -12.85 -25.06
C THR A 299 -3.96 -12.99 -23.78
N ASN A 300 -3.66 -11.87 -23.12
CA ASN A 300 -3.04 -11.79 -21.80
C ASN A 300 -3.57 -10.56 -21.06
N GLY A 301 -4.86 -10.28 -21.30
CA GLY A 301 -5.50 -9.04 -20.90
C GLY A 301 -5.80 -8.92 -19.42
N GLY A 302 -5.65 -9.95 -18.60
CA GLY A 302 -6.24 -10.02 -17.26
C GLY A 302 -5.98 -8.80 -16.42
N GLN A 303 -4.70 -8.44 -16.29
CA GLN A 303 -4.30 -7.25 -15.55
C GLN A 303 -4.83 -5.97 -16.22
N GLY A 304 -4.58 -5.76 -17.51
CA GLY A 304 -5.00 -4.54 -18.22
C GLY A 304 -6.52 -4.34 -18.31
N ASN A 305 -7.28 -5.42 -18.42
CA ASN A 305 -8.73 -5.41 -18.43
C ASN A 305 -9.30 -5.12 -17.04
N THR A 306 -8.79 -5.80 -16.00
CA THR A 306 -9.17 -5.55 -14.60
C THR A 306 -9.07 -4.06 -14.28
N VAL A 307 -7.99 -3.43 -14.72
CA VAL A 307 -7.74 -2.00 -14.56
C VAL A 307 -8.80 -1.13 -15.21
N LYS A 308 -9.15 -1.40 -16.47
CA LYS A 308 -10.15 -0.61 -17.20
C LYS A 308 -11.52 -0.71 -16.54
N ILE A 309 -11.88 -1.89 -16.05
CA ILE A 309 -13.12 -2.11 -15.29
C ILE A 309 -13.09 -1.27 -14.00
N VAL A 310 -12.01 -1.40 -13.24
CA VAL A 310 -11.77 -0.68 -12.00
C VAL A 310 -11.83 0.85 -12.18
N GLN A 311 -11.20 1.39 -13.23
CA GLN A 311 -11.21 2.82 -13.54
C GLN A 311 -12.62 3.32 -13.87
N TYR A 312 -13.39 2.54 -14.64
CA TYR A 312 -14.77 2.86 -14.91
C TYR A 312 -15.61 2.93 -13.62
N GLU A 313 -15.47 1.91 -12.77
CA GLU A 313 -16.20 1.77 -11.50
C GLU A 313 -15.80 2.86 -10.48
N ASP A 314 -14.53 3.25 -10.44
CA ASP A 314 -14.07 4.36 -9.60
C ASP A 314 -14.61 5.70 -10.10
N GLY A 315 -14.74 5.88 -11.41
CA GLY A 315 -15.34 7.07 -12.02
C GLY A 315 -16.80 7.30 -11.59
N ILE A 316 -17.48 6.24 -11.15
CA ILE A 316 -18.83 6.28 -10.57
C ILE A 316 -18.84 6.05 -9.06
N SER A 317 -17.66 6.08 -8.40
CA SER A 317 -17.50 5.90 -6.95
C SER A 317 -18.05 4.56 -6.42
N ALA A 318 -17.99 3.51 -7.21
CA ALA A 318 -18.41 2.17 -6.79
C ALA A 318 -17.42 1.55 -5.79
N SER A 319 -17.94 0.83 -4.80
CA SER A 319 -17.10 0.13 -3.84
C SER A 319 -16.41 -1.09 -4.45
N ARG A 320 -15.12 -1.28 -4.17
CA ARG A 320 -14.31 -2.40 -4.69
C ARG A 320 -14.87 -3.79 -4.35
N ASN A 321 -15.63 -3.92 -3.28
CA ASN A 321 -16.25 -5.20 -2.90
C ASN A 321 -17.58 -5.50 -3.61
N ALA A 322 -18.02 -4.65 -4.55
CA ALA A 322 -19.32 -4.76 -5.19
C ALA A 322 -19.30 -5.36 -6.62
N TYR A 323 -18.11 -5.60 -7.19
CA TYR A 323 -17.96 -6.13 -8.54
C TYR A 323 -16.68 -6.98 -8.68
N ALA A 324 -16.65 -7.84 -9.70
CA ALA A 324 -15.64 -8.89 -9.85
C ALA A 324 -14.19 -8.39 -9.84
N ALA A 325 -13.86 -7.44 -10.71
CA ALA A 325 -12.50 -6.88 -10.82
C ALA A 325 -12.05 -6.15 -9.53
N GLY A 326 -12.99 -5.55 -8.81
CA GLY A 326 -12.74 -4.83 -7.57
C GLY A 326 -12.26 -5.74 -6.44
N LEU A 327 -12.77 -6.98 -6.37
CA LEU A 327 -12.30 -7.97 -5.39
C LEU A 327 -10.83 -8.33 -5.63
N CYS A 328 -10.45 -8.50 -6.90
CA CYS A 328 -9.08 -8.87 -7.23
C CYS A 328 -8.09 -7.75 -6.97
N ILE A 329 -8.41 -6.51 -7.35
CA ILE A 329 -7.48 -5.39 -7.09
C ILE A 329 -7.34 -5.06 -5.59
N ALA A 330 -8.33 -5.42 -4.77
CA ALA A 330 -8.30 -5.22 -3.31
C ALA A 330 -7.67 -6.40 -2.55
N LEU A 331 -7.40 -7.52 -3.23
CA LEU A 331 -6.90 -8.72 -2.57
C LEU A 331 -5.47 -8.52 -2.07
N THR A 332 -5.26 -8.85 -0.79
CA THR A 332 -3.92 -9.05 -0.23
C THR A 332 -3.84 -10.46 0.30
N GLU A 333 -2.97 -11.27 -0.32
CA GLU A 333 -2.83 -12.68 0.02
C GLU A 333 -1.36 -13.07 0.00
N ASN A 334 -0.87 -13.69 1.07
CA ASN A 334 0.54 -14.07 1.24
C ASN A 334 1.50 -12.87 1.01
N SER A 335 1.10 -11.69 1.49
CA SER A 335 1.80 -10.41 1.30
C SER A 335 1.86 -9.90 -0.16
N TYR A 336 1.20 -10.58 -1.11
CA TYR A 336 1.05 -10.10 -2.47
C TYR A 336 -0.23 -9.28 -2.63
N THR A 337 -0.13 -8.15 -3.32
CA THR A 337 -1.22 -7.20 -3.57
C THR A 337 -1.49 -6.98 -5.07
N ASN A 338 -0.79 -7.68 -5.94
CA ASN A 338 -0.80 -7.48 -7.40
C ASN A 338 -1.80 -8.42 -8.11
N TRP A 339 -2.93 -8.70 -7.46
CA TRP A 339 -3.94 -9.61 -7.96
C TRP A 339 -4.88 -8.93 -8.98
N TYR A 340 -5.34 -9.69 -9.95
CA TYR A 340 -6.24 -9.25 -11.01
C TYR A 340 -7.25 -10.33 -11.39
N LEU A 341 -8.32 -9.93 -12.08
CA LEU A 341 -9.32 -10.83 -12.63
C LEU A 341 -8.78 -11.40 -13.97
N PRO A 342 -8.59 -12.73 -14.10
CA PRO A 342 -8.02 -13.34 -15.30
C PRO A 342 -8.80 -12.98 -16.57
N SER A 343 -8.09 -12.79 -17.68
CA SER A 343 -8.70 -12.60 -19.00
C SER A 343 -9.39 -13.87 -19.50
N GLY A 344 -10.45 -13.65 -20.28
CA GLY A 344 -11.24 -14.68 -20.94
C GLY A 344 -10.79 -14.91 -22.38
N ASP A 345 -11.58 -15.68 -23.12
CA ASP A 345 -11.36 -16.06 -24.52
C ASP A 345 -10.01 -16.79 -24.74
N SER A 346 -9.98 -18.07 -24.38
CA SER A 346 -8.85 -19.00 -24.56
C SER A 346 -7.51 -18.67 -23.85
N SER A 347 -7.44 -17.61 -23.05
CA SER A 347 -6.24 -17.16 -22.35
C SER A 347 -6.13 -17.67 -20.91
N GLU A 348 -6.17 -16.77 -19.92
CA GLU A 348 -5.81 -17.06 -18.53
C GLU A 348 -6.83 -17.92 -17.82
N LEU A 349 -8.12 -17.60 -17.95
CA LEU A 349 -9.18 -18.37 -17.31
C LEU A 349 -9.25 -19.80 -17.89
N ASN A 350 -8.96 -19.94 -19.19
CA ASN A 350 -8.91 -21.25 -19.84
C ASN A 350 -7.73 -22.11 -19.37
N GLN A 351 -6.57 -21.48 -19.11
CA GLN A 351 -5.44 -22.17 -18.48
C GLN A 351 -5.78 -22.61 -17.05
N MET A 352 -6.50 -21.77 -16.28
CA MET A 352 -7.00 -22.15 -14.96
C MET A 352 -7.98 -23.33 -15.04
N TYR A 353 -8.90 -23.34 -16.00
CA TYR A 353 -9.81 -24.48 -16.22
C TYR A 353 -9.06 -25.77 -16.59
N THR A 354 -8.11 -25.67 -17.51
CA THR A 354 -7.32 -26.83 -17.99
C THR A 354 -6.54 -27.46 -16.84
N ASN A 355 -5.99 -26.64 -15.94
CA ASN A 355 -5.16 -27.08 -14.82
C ASN A 355 -5.92 -27.14 -13.49
N ARG A 356 -7.26 -27.07 -13.49
CA ARG A 356 -8.09 -26.88 -12.28
C ARG A 356 -7.89 -27.93 -11.18
N SER A 357 -7.54 -29.16 -11.56
CA SER A 357 -7.19 -30.24 -10.61
C SER A 357 -5.92 -29.93 -9.83
N ASP A 358 -4.92 -29.36 -10.50
CA ASP A 358 -3.57 -29.15 -9.97
C ASP A 358 -3.49 -27.86 -9.17
N ILE A 359 -4.42 -26.94 -9.41
CA ILE A 359 -4.51 -25.64 -8.72
C ILE A 359 -5.64 -25.56 -7.70
N SER A 360 -6.21 -26.71 -7.31
CA SER A 360 -7.24 -26.82 -6.27
C SER A 360 -8.47 -25.93 -6.51
N MET A 361 -8.88 -25.78 -7.77
CA MET A 361 -10.11 -25.08 -8.13
C MET A 361 -11.31 -26.03 -8.12
N ALA A 362 -12.50 -25.49 -7.86
CA ALA A 362 -13.73 -26.27 -7.90
C ALA A 362 -13.95 -26.85 -9.30
N SER A 363 -14.42 -28.09 -9.38
CA SER A 363 -14.73 -28.75 -10.65
C SER A 363 -16.05 -28.30 -11.28
N SER A 364 -16.73 -27.31 -10.68
CA SER A 364 -18.07 -26.87 -11.07
C SER A 364 -18.31 -25.40 -10.78
N GLY A 365 -19.09 -24.73 -11.63
CA GLY A 365 -19.48 -23.34 -11.48
C GLY A 365 -19.00 -22.46 -12.64
N ILE A 366 -19.59 -21.26 -12.70
CA ILE A 366 -19.29 -20.25 -13.72
C ILE A 366 -18.35 -19.22 -13.10
N TYR A 367 -17.25 -18.92 -13.77
CA TYR A 367 -16.27 -17.93 -13.33
C TYR A 367 -16.24 -16.75 -14.29
N TRP A 368 -16.27 -15.54 -13.72
CA TRP A 368 -16.06 -14.32 -14.49
C TRP A 368 -14.64 -14.25 -15.03
N SER A 369 -14.51 -13.79 -16.27
CA SER A 369 -13.26 -13.24 -16.77
C SER A 369 -13.29 -11.71 -16.74
N SER A 370 -12.15 -11.06 -16.93
CA SER A 370 -12.07 -9.60 -17.10
C SER A 370 -12.39 -9.13 -18.51
N THR A 371 -12.69 -10.02 -19.47
CA THR A 371 -12.87 -9.63 -20.86
C THR A 371 -14.30 -9.18 -21.14
N GLU A 372 -14.45 -7.92 -21.55
CA GLU A 372 -15.69 -7.31 -22.02
C GLU A 372 -16.07 -7.85 -23.41
N PHE A 373 -17.32 -8.24 -23.58
CA PHE A 373 -17.88 -8.62 -24.88
C PHE A 373 -18.68 -7.48 -25.52
N SER A 374 -19.53 -6.83 -24.74
CA SER A 374 -20.38 -5.72 -25.21
C SER A 374 -20.73 -4.76 -24.07
N SER A 375 -21.59 -3.78 -24.34
CA SER A 375 -22.08 -2.88 -23.29
C SER A 375 -22.81 -3.61 -22.17
N ASN A 376 -23.41 -4.77 -22.46
CA ASN A 376 -24.24 -5.52 -21.50
C ASN A 376 -23.71 -6.92 -21.18
N GLY A 377 -22.68 -7.39 -21.90
CA GLY A 377 -22.16 -8.75 -21.76
C GLY A 377 -20.66 -8.78 -21.48
N ALA A 378 -20.23 -9.77 -20.71
CA ALA A 378 -18.83 -10.07 -20.43
C ALA A 378 -18.58 -11.58 -20.58
N TRP A 379 -17.33 -11.96 -20.80
CA TRP A 379 -16.97 -13.36 -20.95
C TRP A 379 -16.88 -14.08 -19.60
N ASP A 380 -17.40 -15.30 -19.57
CA ASP A 380 -17.33 -16.23 -18.46
C ASP A 380 -16.88 -17.62 -18.93
N GLN A 381 -16.53 -18.49 -17.99
CA GLN A 381 -16.22 -19.89 -18.29
C GLN A 381 -16.84 -20.85 -17.27
N PHE A 382 -17.43 -21.91 -17.78
CA PHE A 382 -17.97 -23.04 -17.03
C PHE A 382 -16.82 -23.98 -16.67
N PHE A 383 -16.64 -24.24 -15.38
CA PHE A 383 -15.59 -25.15 -14.90
C PHE A 383 -16.04 -26.62 -14.88
N ASP A 384 -17.32 -26.87 -15.15
CA ASP A 384 -17.91 -28.20 -15.32
C ASP A 384 -17.44 -28.87 -16.62
N ASP A 385 -17.45 -28.13 -17.73
CA ASP A 385 -17.19 -28.66 -19.08
C ASP A 385 -16.21 -27.82 -19.91
N GLY A 386 -15.81 -26.64 -19.42
CA GLY A 386 -14.87 -25.73 -20.08
C GLY A 386 -15.50 -24.77 -21.07
N ASN A 387 -16.83 -24.80 -21.25
CA ASN A 387 -17.52 -23.92 -22.18
C ASN A 387 -17.35 -22.45 -21.78
N GLN A 388 -17.19 -21.58 -22.77
CA GLN A 388 -17.06 -20.13 -22.59
C GLN A 388 -18.27 -19.44 -23.20
N ASN A 389 -18.93 -18.60 -22.43
CA ASN A 389 -20.13 -17.87 -22.84
C ASN A 389 -19.93 -16.35 -22.73
N GLN A 390 -20.94 -15.62 -23.19
CA GLN A 390 -21.04 -14.17 -23.00
C GLN A 390 -22.35 -13.87 -22.28
N ASP A 391 -22.31 -13.89 -20.95
CA ASP A 391 -23.46 -13.63 -20.11
C ASP A 391 -23.56 -12.16 -19.67
N GLY A 392 -24.71 -11.81 -19.08
CA GLY A 392 -25.04 -10.44 -18.70
C GLY A 392 -24.14 -9.95 -17.57
N LYS A 393 -23.62 -8.71 -17.69
CA LYS A 393 -22.75 -8.13 -16.65
C LYS A 393 -23.42 -8.00 -15.26
N SER A 394 -24.74 -8.03 -15.21
CA SER A 394 -25.54 -8.04 -13.97
C SER A 394 -25.73 -9.42 -13.35
N ASP A 395 -25.38 -10.50 -14.07
CA ASP A 395 -25.46 -11.86 -13.54
C ASP A 395 -24.38 -12.08 -12.47
N ASN A 396 -24.64 -12.99 -11.54
CA ASN A 396 -23.74 -13.22 -10.41
C ASN A 396 -22.99 -14.53 -10.56
N PHE A 397 -21.68 -14.44 -10.79
CA PHE A 397 -20.82 -15.61 -10.93
C PHE A 397 -19.65 -15.57 -9.95
N ARG A 398 -18.84 -16.63 -9.98
CA ARG A 398 -17.68 -16.79 -9.12
C ARG A 398 -16.51 -15.94 -9.60
N VAL A 399 -15.63 -15.60 -8.68
CA VAL A 399 -14.39 -14.88 -8.97
C VAL A 399 -13.23 -15.58 -8.29
N ARG A 400 -12.21 -15.90 -9.08
CA ARG A 400 -10.92 -16.38 -8.62
C ARG A 400 -9.83 -15.52 -9.22
N CYS A 401 -9.10 -14.81 -8.38
CA CYS A 401 -8.08 -13.89 -8.82
C CYS A 401 -6.80 -14.62 -9.22
N SER A 402 -6.08 -14.02 -10.15
CA SER A 402 -4.77 -14.47 -10.60
C SER A 402 -3.74 -13.35 -10.45
N ARG A 403 -2.47 -13.72 -10.49
CA ARG A 403 -1.36 -12.78 -10.56
C ARG A 403 -0.28 -13.33 -11.48
N ALA A 404 0.46 -12.43 -12.09
CA ALA A 404 1.65 -12.74 -12.86
C ALA A 404 2.89 -12.52 -11.99
N LEU A 405 3.90 -13.36 -12.20
CA LEU A 405 5.25 -13.24 -11.68
C LEU A 405 6.21 -13.32 -12.86
N THR A 406 7.11 -12.36 -12.96
CA THR A 406 8.28 -12.49 -13.81
C THR A 406 9.39 -13.03 -12.93
N TYR A 407 10.01 -14.14 -13.34
CA TYR A 407 11.21 -14.64 -12.67
C TYR A 407 12.43 -13.89 -13.11
#